data_AF-A0A969MVU9-F1
#
_entry.id   AF-A0A969MVU9-F1
#
_cell.length_a   1.000
_cell.length_b   1.000
_cell.length_c   1.000
_cell.angle_alpha   90.00
_cell.angle_beta   90.00
_cell.angle_gamma   90.00
#
_symmetry.space_group_name_H-M   'P 1'
#
loop_
_entity.id
_entity.type
_entity.pdbx_description
1 polymer ?
#
loop_
_entity_poly.entity_id
_entity_poly.type
_entity_poly.pdbx_seq_one_letter_code
_entity_poly.pdbx_strand_id
1 'polypeptide(L)'
;MADFDVIVIGSGIGGLVAGSLLARHGKKSLILESHCYPGGAAHSFSRQGFVFDSGPSFYCGLADPTSLNPLRQVLKLLGETLDVLAYNPLGHYHFPEVSLPISCQSAQYRANIA
;
A
#
# COMPACT_ATOMS: atom_id res chain seq x y z
N MET A 1 -0.80 29.13 19.80
CA MET A 1 -0.66 27.86 19.04
C MET A 1 -1.75 27.83 17.99
N ALA A 2 -1.49 27.25 16.82
CA ALA A 2 -2.56 26.93 15.89
C ALA A 2 -3.47 25.90 16.57
N ASP A 3 -4.76 26.20 16.74
CA ASP A 3 -5.72 25.19 17.22
C ASP A 3 -5.88 24.11 16.14
N PHE A 4 -5.88 22.84 16.55
CA PHE A 4 -6.11 21.67 15.70
C PHE A 4 -7.38 20.96 16.17
N ASP A 5 -8.20 20.51 15.22
CA ASP A 5 -9.42 19.76 15.53
C ASP A 5 -9.09 18.32 15.96
N VAL A 6 -8.04 17.74 15.37
CA VAL A 6 -7.61 16.36 15.61
C VAL A 6 -6.09 16.28 15.63
N ILE A 7 -5.57 15.57 16.63
CA ILE A 7 -4.16 15.19 16.69
C ILE A 7 -4.07 13.67 16.54
N VAL A 8 -3.32 13.22 15.54
CA VAL A 8 -3.02 11.82 15.27
C VAL A 8 -1.58 11.55 15.71
N ILE A 9 -1.40 10.55 16.58
CA ILE A 9 -0.07 10.11 17.03
C ILE A 9 0.34 8.87 16.24
N GLY A 10 1.43 9.00 15.48
CA GLY A 10 1.94 8.00 14.54
C GLY A 10 1.51 8.28 13.10
N SER A 11 2.49 8.23 12.19
CA SER A 11 2.33 8.43 10.74
C SER A 11 2.48 7.13 9.95
N GLY A 12 2.12 6.00 10.57
CA GLY A 12 1.87 4.77 9.83
C GLY A 12 0.71 4.94 8.85
N ILE A 13 0.50 3.95 7.97
CA ILE A 13 -0.52 4.04 6.92
C ILE A 13 -1.93 4.37 7.47
N GLY A 14 -2.30 3.81 8.63
CA GLY A 14 -3.58 4.11 9.28
C GLY A 14 -3.68 5.55 9.80
N GLY A 15 -2.60 6.08 10.38
CA GLY A 15 -2.55 7.47 10.88
C GLY A 15 -2.59 8.48 9.74
N LEU A 16 -1.85 8.21 8.66
CA LEU A 16 -1.89 9.01 7.43
C LEU A 16 -3.29 9.01 6.82
N VAL A 17 -3.90 7.83 6.64
CA VAL A 17 -5.28 7.68 6.13
C VAL A 17 -6.28 8.45 6.99
N ALA A 18 -6.23 8.30 8.31
CA ALA A 18 -7.14 8.99 9.21
C ALA A 18 -6.98 10.51 9.12
N GLY A 19 -5.74 11.00 9.23
CA GLY A 19 -5.44 12.43 9.19
C GLY A 19 -5.78 13.07 7.85
N SER A 20 -5.51 12.40 6.74
CA SER A 20 -5.80 12.89 5.38
C SER A 20 -7.29 12.90 5.08
N LEU A 21 -8.04 11.87 5.49
CA LEU A 21 -9.48 11.85 5.30
C LEU A 21 -10.18 12.92 6.14
N LEU A 22 -9.74 13.15 7.39
CA LEU A 22 -10.25 14.24 8.22
C LEU A 22 -9.94 15.61 7.61
N ALA A 23 -8.70 15.80 7.12
CA ALA A 23 -8.31 17.02 6.40
C ALA A 23 -9.19 17.27 5.18
N ARG A 24 -9.45 16.23 4.39
CA ARG A 24 -10.36 16.31 3.24
C ARG A 24 -11.78 16.74 3.62
N HIS A 25 -12.24 16.40 4.82
CA HIS A 25 -13.55 16.82 5.35
C HIS A 25 -13.47 18.16 6.12
N GLY A 26 -12.44 18.97 5.88
CA GLY A 26 -12.32 20.33 6.41
C GLY A 26 -11.85 20.41 7.87
N LYS A 27 -11.35 19.31 8.46
CA LYS A 27 -10.77 19.32 9.80
C LYS A 27 -9.29 19.67 9.74
N LYS A 28 -8.84 20.53 10.65
CA LYS A 28 -7.42 20.84 10.80
C LYS A 28 -6.74 19.74 11.61
N SER A 29 -6.18 18.76 10.91
CA SER A 29 -5.47 17.63 11.51
C SER A 29 -3.97 17.90 11.68
N LEU A 30 -3.39 17.45 12.79
CA LEU A 30 -1.95 17.38 13.04
C LEU A 30 -1.55 15.92 13.18
N ILE A 31 -0.57 15.46 12.41
CA ILE A 31 0.01 14.11 12.54
C ILE A 31 1.40 14.28 13.14
N LEU A 32 1.67 13.58 14.25
CA LEU A 32 2.95 13.58 14.94
C LEU A 32 3.62 12.22 14.79
N GLU A 33 4.87 12.23 14.34
CA GLU A 33 5.69 11.03 14.17
C GLU A 33 6.94 11.12 15.04
N SER A 34 7.28 10.01 15.69
CA SER A 34 8.50 9.85 16.48
C SER A 34 9.71 9.49 15.61
N HIS A 35 9.47 8.81 14.49
CA HIS A 35 10.46 8.44 13.50
C HIS A 35 10.86 9.63 12.61
N CYS A 36 11.99 9.49 11.91
CA CYS A 36 12.48 10.53 10.99
C CYS A 36 11.70 10.59 9.67
N TYR A 37 10.90 9.56 9.35
CA TYR A 37 10.14 9.47 8.11
C TYR A 37 8.70 8.98 8.38
N PRO A 38 7.72 9.44 7.59
CA PRO A 38 6.38 8.88 7.63
C PRO A 38 6.31 7.51 6.95
N GLY A 39 5.24 6.77 7.23
CA GLY A 39 4.94 5.48 6.61
C GLY A 39 4.85 4.31 7.60
N GLY A 40 5.47 4.42 8.78
CA GLY A 40 5.51 3.32 9.74
C GLY A 40 6.18 2.08 9.12
N ALA A 41 5.52 0.92 9.13
CA ALA A 41 6.05 -0.27 8.44
C ALA A 41 6.02 -0.16 6.89
N ALA A 42 5.29 0.81 6.34
CA ALA A 42 5.11 1.03 4.91
C ALA A 42 6.10 2.09 4.37
N HIS A 43 7.39 1.95 4.70
CA HIS A 43 8.46 2.77 4.12
C HIS A 43 9.63 1.89 3.65
N SER A 44 10.51 2.49 2.84
CA SER A 44 11.77 1.87 2.42
C SER A 44 12.97 2.64 2.96
N PHE A 45 14.10 1.97 3.10
CA PHE A 45 15.36 2.58 3.54
C PHE A 45 16.53 2.11 2.67
N SER A 46 17.54 2.96 2.53
CA SER A 46 18.72 2.66 1.72
C SER A 46 19.89 2.20 2.58
N ARG A 47 20.55 1.11 2.20
CA ARG A 47 21.76 0.61 2.87
C ARG A 47 22.69 -0.03 1.85
N GLN A 48 23.97 0.38 1.86
CA GLN A 48 25.01 -0.19 0.99
C GLN A 48 24.65 -0.18 -0.51
N GLY A 49 23.98 0.86 -0.98
CA GLY A 49 23.58 1.00 -2.39
C GLY A 49 22.30 0.24 -2.78
N PHE A 50 21.66 -0.45 -1.84
CA PHE A 50 20.38 -1.14 -2.04
C PHE A 50 19.26 -0.42 -1.31
N VAL A 51 18.04 -0.55 -1.84
CA VAL A 51 16.80 -0.08 -1.20
C VAL A 51 16.05 -1.29 -0.68
N PHE A 52 15.65 -1.25 0.59
CA PHE A 52 14.95 -2.32 1.27
C PHE A 52 13.62 -1.82 1.80
N ASP A 53 12.61 -2.67 1.77
CA ASP A 53 11.34 -2.40 2.46
C ASP A 53 11.49 -2.69 3.95
N SER A 54 10.95 -1.80 4.79
CA SER A 54 10.93 -2.01 6.24
C SER A 54 9.86 -3.02 6.69
N GLY A 55 8.86 -3.27 5.86
CA GLY A 55 7.75 -4.17 6.15
C GLY A 55 7.23 -4.87 4.89
N PRO A 56 6.08 -4.46 4.33
CA PRO A 56 5.48 -5.14 3.19
C PRO A 56 6.30 -4.88 1.91
N SER A 57 6.68 -5.96 1.22
CA SER A 57 7.40 -5.88 -0.07
C SER A 57 6.48 -5.83 -1.30
N PHE A 58 5.18 -6.08 -1.12
CA PHE A 58 4.19 -5.95 -2.19
C PHE A 58 2.81 -5.67 -1.62
N TYR A 59 1.98 -4.99 -2.41
CA TYR A 59 0.61 -4.63 -2.04
C TYR A 59 -0.39 -5.20 -3.05
N CYS A 60 -1.28 -6.07 -2.57
CA CYS A 60 -2.29 -6.70 -3.40
C CYS A 60 -3.41 -5.72 -3.78
N GLY A 61 -3.81 -5.73 -5.05
CA GLY A 61 -4.97 -4.99 -5.53
C GLY A 61 -4.76 -3.50 -5.76
N LEU A 62 -3.54 -2.97 -5.66
CA LEU A 62 -3.30 -1.55 -5.96
C LEU A 62 -3.25 -1.25 -7.47
N ALA A 63 -2.90 -2.23 -8.31
CA ALA A 63 -2.78 -2.02 -9.76
C ALA A 63 -4.14 -1.89 -10.47
N ASP A 64 -5.17 -2.60 -9.98
CA ASP A 64 -6.49 -2.64 -10.61
C ASP A 64 -7.35 -1.42 -10.19
N PRO A 65 -7.78 -0.55 -11.13
CA PRO A 65 -8.65 0.59 -10.84
C PRO A 65 -10.02 0.27 -10.25
N THR A 66 -10.48 -0.96 -10.43
CA THR A 66 -11.76 -1.46 -9.92
C THR A 66 -11.62 -2.19 -8.59
N SER A 67 -10.39 -2.29 -8.05
CA SER A 67 -10.13 -2.99 -6.80
C SER A 67 -10.89 -2.41 -5.62
N LEU A 68 -11.43 -3.31 -4.79
CA LEU A 68 -12.05 -2.96 -3.52
C LEU A 68 -11.01 -2.79 -2.39
N ASN A 69 -9.71 -2.86 -2.68
CA ASN A 69 -8.65 -2.65 -1.71
C ASN A 69 -8.87 -1.31 -0.96
N PRO A 70 -8.93 -1.30 0.39
CA PRO A 70 -9.23 -0.09 1.15
C PRO A 70 -8.26 1.06 0.90
N LEU A 71 -6.96 0.77 0.80
CA LEU A 71 -5.94 1.79 0.54
C LEU A 71 -6.13 2.41 -0.86
N ARG A 72 -6.43 1.60 -1.88
CA ARG A 72 -6.73 2.10 -3.23
C ARG A 72 -7.94 3.04 -3.21
N GLN A 73 -8.98 2.67 -2.47
CA GLN A 73 -10.16 3.52 -2.33
C GLN A 73 -9.82 4.85 -1.64
N VAL A 74 -9.00 4.83 -0.59
CA VAL A 74 -8.55 6.06 0.07
C VAL A 74 -7.71 6.94 -0.86
N LEU A 75 -6.75 6.37 -1.60
CA LEU A 75 -5.96 7.13 -2.57
C LEU A 75 -6.84 7.77 -3.64
N LYS A 76 -7.79 7.01 -4.20
CA LYS A 76 -8.79 7.52 -5.14
C LYS A 76 -9.60 8.67 -4.54
N LEU A 77 -10.04 8.53 -3.30
CA LEU A 77 -10.77 9.57 -2.57
C LEU A 77 -9.90 10.83 -2.41
N LEU A 78 -8.63 10.69 -2.06
CA LEU A 78 -7.71 11.81 -1.91
C LEU A 78 -7.26 12.42 -3.25
N GLY A 79 -7.58 11.79 -4.38
CA GLY A 79 -7.13 12.21 -5.70
C GLY A 79 -5.67 11.84 -5.99
N GLU A 80 -5.11 10.92 -5.21
CA GLU A 80 -3.72 10.49 -5.29
C GLU A 80 -3.54 9.30 -6.23
N THR A 81 -2.44 9.32 -6.97
CA THR A 81 -2.03 8.25 -7.89
C THR A 81 -0.70 7.67 -7.45
N LEU A 82 -0.53 6.36 -7.62
CA LEU A 82 0.72 5.66 -7.36
C LEU A 82 1.22 5.01 -8.65
N ASP A 83 2.53 5.08 -8.87
CA ASP A 83 3.20 4.23 -9.84
C ASP A 83 3.23 2.80 -9.31
N VAL A 84 2.46 1.92 -9.95
CA VAL A 84 2.32 0.52 -9.53
C VAL A 84 2.88 -0.39 -10.62
N LEU A 85 3.87 -1.20 -10.23
CA LEU A 85 4.36 -2.29 -11.05
C LEU A 85 3.61 -3.57 -10.68
N ALA A 86 2.85 -4.12 -11.64
CA ALA A 86 2.10 -5.35 -11.44
C ALA A 86 3.00 -6.57 -11.68
N TYR A 87 3.04 -7.48 -10.71
CA TYR A 87 3.68 -8.79 -10.86
C TYR A 87 2.82 -9.67 -11.79
N ASN A 88 3.45 -10.22 -12.83
CA ASN A 88 2.82 -11.18 -13.73
C ASN A 88 3.81 -12.28 -14.16
N PRO A 89 3.71 -13.50 -13.62
CA PRO A 89 2.79 -13.92 -12.54
C PRO A 89 3.17 -13.30 -11.18
N LEU A 90 2.27 -13.39 -10.18
CA LEU A 90 2.58 -13.05 -8.78
C LEU A 90 3.75 -13.89 -8.24
N GLY A 91 3.81 -15.14 -8.68
CA GLY A 91 4.85 -16.08 -8.31
C GLY A 91 4.59 -17.44 -8.94
N HIS A 92 5.39 -18.42 -8.54
CA HIS A 92 5.25 -19.81 -8.96
C HIS A 92 5.15 -20.71 -7.74
N TYR A 93 4.24 -21.68 -7.79
CA TYR A 93 4.25 -22.81 -6.86
C TYR A 93 4.90 -24.01 -7.53
N HIS A 94 5.96 -24.51 -6.91
CA HIS A 94 6.73 -25.65 -7.39
C HIS A 94 6.34 -26.89 -6.59
N PHE A 95 5.76 -27.86 -7.26
CA PHE A 95 5.50 -29.21 -6.78
C PHE A 95 6.50 -30.17 -7.45
N PRO A 96 6.71 -31.39 -6.91
CA PRO A 96 7.66 -32.34 -7.51
C PRO A 96 7.34 -32.65 -9.00
N GLU A 97 6.07 -32.64 -9.37
CA GLU A 97 5.60 -33.01 -10.71
C GLU A 97 5.27 -31.81 -11.61
N VAL A 98 5.02 -30.64 -11.04
CA VAL A 98 4.51 -29.48 -11.80
C VAL A 98 4.92 -28.14 -11.17
N SER A 99 5.16 -27.15 -12.03
CA SER A 99 5.34 -25.75 -11.60
C SER A 99 4.17 -24.92 -12.10
N LEU A 100 3.40 -24.35 -11.19
CA LEU A 100 2.18 -23.61 -11.47
C LEU A 100 2.40 -22.10 -11.34
N PRO A 101 2.28 -21.31 -12.43
CA PRO A 101 2.32 -19.86 -12.35
C PRO A 101 1.03 -19.31 -11.72
N ILE A 102 1.18 -18.49 -10.68
CA ILE A 102 0.08 -17.86 -9.96
C ILE A 102 -0.16 -16.48 -10.55
N SER A 103 -1.11 -16.38 -11.48
CA SER A 103 -1.47 -15.08 -12.07
C SER A 103 -2.33 -14.26 -11.11
N CYS A 104 -2.10 -12.94 -11.09
CA CYS A 104 -3.00 -11.97 -10.44
C CYS A 104 -4.35 -11.85 -11.16
N GLN A 105 -4.46 -12.37 -12.39
CA GLN A 105 -5.68 -12.29 -13.21
C GLN A 105 -6.48 -13.59 -13.10
N SER A 106 -7.72 -13.50 -12.62
CA SER A 106 -8.59 -14.65 -12.36
C SER A 106 -8.78 -15.56 -13.58
N ALA A 107 -8.91 -15.01 -14.79
CA ALA A 107 -9.08 -15.81 -16.01
C ALA A 107 -7.82 -16.65 -16.32
N GLN A 108 -6.64 -16.02 -16.21
CA GLN A 108 -5.37 -16.68 -16.45
C GLN A 108 -5.03 -17.69 -15.35
N TYR A 109 -5.32 -17.37 -14.09
CA TYR A 109 -5.18 -18.33 -12.99
C TYR A 109 -6.02 -19.59 -13.22
N ARG A 110 -7.30 -19.45 -13.62
CA ARG A 110 -8.17 -20.58 -13.94
C ARG A 110 -7.65 -21.42 -15.11
N ALA A 111 -7.10 -20.77 -16.14
CA ALA A 111 -6.48 -21.48 -17.26
C ALA A 111 -5.21 -22.25 -16.85
N ASN A 112 -4.45 -21.76 -15.87
CA ASN A 112 -3.22 -22.41 -15.40
C ASN A 112 -3.46 -23.65 -14.53
N ILE A 113 -4.66 -23.80 -13.94
CA ILE A 113 -5.01 -24.92 -13.06
C ILE A 113 -5.92 -25.96 -13.72
N ALA A 114 -6.38 -25.70 -14.95
CA ALA A 114 -7.21 -26.61 -15.75
C ALA A 114 -6.34 -27.61 -16.50
#